data_AF-A0A1Q6UKY1-F1
#
_entry.id   AF-A0A1Q6UKY1-F1
#
_cell.length_a   1.000
_cell.length_b   1.000
_cell.length_c   1.000
_cell.angle_alpha   90.00
_cell.angle_beta   90.00
_cell.angle_gamma   90.00
#
_symmetry.space_group_name_H-M   'P 1'
#
loop_
_entity.id
_entity.type
_entity.pdbx_description
1 polymer ?
#
loop_
_entity_poly.entity_id
_entity_poly.type
_entity_poly.pdbx_seq_one_letter_code
_entity_poly.pdbx_strand_id
1 'polypeptide(L)'
;MSLWKRFSTYNSSGDNWEFYVFPEGTDDRITLDKGNHAAGAIDSDQSQGITADSDVIINRYKIGEVQSDGSVAFGGSTIEPKTLVFTDSFTAHNMRVRINDSMQVNFADAEEINLNLASLTLSQIAHVYMAKTTAGRVNINVSGNFTFTCTGNQVCNLDMGSYDGFIDSVSADAFNMREDALDLTVNIYAYKTDFASTRITNTLEGGKTSLVLNVGKLDPLESAIYSLGTARKNAGDAITVDFGMVDPGSLSAGEYKIVSIDEWSEGFAKSGLSDFDLRADIFDANGIEHSFAWDGQNLTLTVVPEPAAFAAAFGALALVLAARRRMKQF
;
A
#
# COMPACT_ATOMS: atom_id res chain seq x y z
N MET A 1 5.97 -26.04 19.56
CA MET A 1 7.40 -25.74 19.41
C MET A 1 7.48 -24.38 18.74
N SER A 2 7.79 -23.33 19.50
CA SER A 2 7.96 -21.97 18.97
C SER A 2 9.44 -21.80 18.61
N LEU A 3 9.77 -21.89 17.33
CA LEU A 3 11.15 -21.84 16.85
C LEU A 3 11.50 -20.47 16.28
N TRP A 4 11.53 -19.46 17.15
CA TRP A 4 12.43 -18.31 17.02
C TRP A 4 12.76 -17.82 18.44
N LYS A 5 13.98 -18.08 18.91
CA LYS A 5 14.50 -17.35 20.08
C LYS A 5 14.86 -15.96 19.60
N ARG A 6 14.09 -14.96 20.02
CA ARG A 6 14.49 -13.55 19.94
C ARG A 6 15.77 -13.38 20.77
N PHE A 7 16.93 -13.35 20.11
CA PHE A 7 18.24 -13.28 20.77
C PHE A 7 18.78 -11.85 20.99
N SER A 8 17.99 -10.80 20.71
CA SER A 8 18.36 -9.43 21.06
C SER A 8 17.26 -8.67 21.80
N THR A 9 17.69 -7.98 22.86
CA THR A 9 16.93 -6.95 23.57
C THR A 9 16.99 -5.66 22.78
N TYR A 10 15.82 -5.04 22.59
CA TYR A 10 15.71 -3.69 22.08
C TYR A 10 16.42 -2.73 23.07
N ASN A 11 17.42 -1.98 22.60
CA ASN A 11 18.02 -0.88 23.35
C ASN A 11 17.52 0.45 22.75
N SER A 12 17.03 1.35 23.60
CA SER A 12 16.58 2.70 23.25
C SER A 12 17.71 3.73 23.13
N SER A 13 18.97 3.37 23.39
CA SER A 13 20.10 4.31 23.44
C SER A 13 21.33 3.94 22.59
N GLY A 14 21.18 3.07 21.59
CA GLY A 14 22.27 2.72 20.67
C GLY A 14 21.75 2.31 19.30
N ASP A 15 21.67 3.28 18.38
CA ASP A 15 21.20 3.07 17.01
C ASP A 15 22.36 2.67 16.11
N ASN A 16 22.77 1.40 16.18
CA ASN A 16 23.63 0.81 15.18
C ASN A 16 22.77 -0.03 14.23
N TRP A 17 22.36 0.62 13.14
CA TRP A 17 21.51 0.22 12.02
C TRP A 17 21.76 -1.16 11.38
N GLU A 18 22.78 -1.88 11.82
CA GLU A 18 23.30 -3.09 11.21
C GLU A 18 22.97 -4.30 12.07
N PHE A 19 22.37 -5.32 11.47
CA PHE A 19 22.17 -6.60 12.14
C PHE A 19 23.44 -7.45 12.00
N TYR A 20 24.03 -7.86 13.12
CA TYR A 20 25.22 -8.70 13.09
C TYR A 20 24.81 -10.16 13.12
N VAL A 21 25.16 -10.87 12.07
CA VAL A 21 24.83 -12.29 11.88
C VAL A 21 26.09 -13.11 12.11
N PHE A 22 26.05 -14.03 13.07
CA PHE A 22 27.19 -14.88 13.39
C PHE A 22 26.87 -16.37 13.20
N PRO A 23 27.89 -17.22 12.98
CA PRO A 23 27.70 -18.66 12.94
C PRO A 23 27.17 -19.18 14.28
N GLU A 24 26.24 -20.12 14.23
CA GLU A 24 25.71 -20.77 15.44
C GLU A 24 26.83 -21.29 16.36
N GLY A 25 26.68 -21.10 17.67
CA GLY A 25 27.65 -21.56 18.69
C GLY A 25 28.91 -20.72 18.81
N THR A 26 28.95 -19.52 18.21
CA THR A 26 30.05 -18.55 18.35
C THR A 26 29.68 -17.32 19.17
N ASP A 27 28.52 -17.34 19.84
CA ASP A 27 27.96 -16.20 20.57
C ASP A 27 28.85 -15.71 21.72
N ASP A 28 29.64 -16.58 22.34
CA ASP A 28 30.60 -16.25 23.39
C ASP A 28 31.91 -15.66 22.86
N ARG A 29 32.16 -15.75 21.54
CA ARG A 29 33.42 -15.38 20.87
C ARG A 29 33.37 -14.02 20.17
N ILE A 30 32.29 -13.27 20.41
CA ILE A 30 32.02 -11.97 19.82
C ILE A 30 32.32 -10.88 20.85
N THR A 31 33.22 -9.96 20.53
CA THR A 31 33.59 -8.80 21.36
C THR A 31 32.65 -7.60 21.20
N LEU A 32 31.58 -7.72 20.40
CA LEU A 32 30.58 -6.68 20.25
C LEU A 32 29.88 -6.46 21.59
N ASP A 33 29.76 -5.20 22.00
CA ASP A 33 28.90 -4.80 23.11
C ASP A 33 27.45 -5.11 22.72
N LYS A 34 26.98 -6.31 23.10
CA LYS A 34 25.63 -6.83 22.80
C LYS A 34 24.51 -5.89 23.28
N GLY A 35 24.82 -4.95 24.19
CA GLY A 35 23.90 -3.91 24.60
C GLY A 35 23.66 -2.82 23.55
N ASN A 36 24.64 -2.55 22.67
CA ASN A 36 24.61 -1.42 21.72
C ASN A 36 24.30 -1.82 20.27
N HIS A 37 24.23 -3.12 19.96
CA HIS A 37 24.02 -3.62 18.60
C HIS A 37 23.02 -4.78 18.59
N ALA A 38 22.07 -4.78 17.64
CA ALA A 38 21.20 -5.92 17.41
C ALA A 38 21.96 -7.05 16.68
N ALA A 39 21.85 -8.28 17.18
CA ALA A 39 22.54 -9.44 16.61
C ALA A 39 21.69 -10.70 16.65
N GLY A 40 22.05 -11.68 15.83
CA GLY A 40 21.46 -13.02 15.79
C GLY A 40 22.38 -14.05 15.16
N ALA A 41 22.10 -15.33 15.40
CA ALA A 41 22.80 -16.44 14.77
C ALA A 41 21.99 -16.98 13.59
N ILE A 42 22.67 -17.39 12.51
CA ILE A 42 22.05 -18.29 11.51
C ILE A 42 22.21 -19.71 12.03
N ASP A 43 21.09 -20.37 12.30
CA ASP A 43 21.04 -21.80 12.60
C ASP A 43 21.69 -22.58 11.45
N SER A 44 22.56 -23.52 11.78
CA SER A 44 23.17 -24.42 10.80
C SER A 44 22.13 -25.28 10.06
N ASP A 45 20.97 -25.50 10.68
CA ASP A 45 19.80 -26.16 10.12
C ASP A 45 18.71 -25.16 9.70
N GLN A 46 18.76 -24.71 8.45
CA GLN A 46 17.70 -23.89 7.82
C GLN A 46 16.55 -24.75 7.26
N SER A 47 16.41 -26.03 7.65
CA SER A 47 15.37 -26.92 7.11
C SER A 47 13.96 -26.61 7.60
N GLN A 48 13.81 -25.81 8.66
CA GLN A 48 12.51 -25.38 9.16
C GLN A 48 11.94 -24.31 8.21
N GLY A 49 10.85 -24.65 7.52
CA GLY A 49 10.15 -23.72 6.64
C GLY A 49 9.52 -22.54 7.40
N ILE A 50 9.28 -21.44 6.69
CA ILE A 50 8.48 -20.32 7.19
C ILE A 50 7.02 -20.79 7.32
N THR A 51 6.39 -20.49 8.45
CA THR A 51 5.01 -20.85 8.75
C THR A 51 4.20 -19.60 9.12
N ALA A 52 2.89 -19.74 9.23
CA ALA A 52 2.00 -18.67 9.68
C ALA A 52 2.30 -18.12 11.10
N ASP A 53 3.06 -18.87 11.91
CA ASP A 53 3.49 -18.45 13.25
C ASP A 53 4.90 -17.83 13.26
N SER A 54 5.59 -17.80 12.11
CA SER A 54 6.95 -17.28 12.02
C SER A 54 6.96 -15.75 11.95
N ASP A 55 7.83 -15.13 12.74
CA ASP A 55 8.19 -13.71 12.58
C ASP A 55 9.35 -13.59 11.60
N VAL A 56 9.16 -12.79 10.56
CA VAL A 56 10.12 -12.62 9.45
C VAL A 56 10.74 -11.24 9.55
N ILE A 57 12.07 -11.19 9.63
CA ILE A 57 12.84 -9.95 9.68
C ILE A 57 13.73 -9.88 8.45
N ILE A 58 13.55 -8.84 7.65
CA ILE A 58 14.43 -8.48 6.54
C ILE A 58 15.18 -7.23 6.97
N ASN A 59 16.50 -7.32 7.09
CA ASN A 59 17.31 -6.22 7.58
C ASN A 59 18.59 -6.10 6.78
N ARG A 60 19.26 -4.95 6.83
CA ARG A 60 20.67 -4.85 6.46
C ARG A 60 21.52 -5.57 7.50
N TYR A 61 22.52 -6.33 7.05
CA TYR A 61 23.30 -7.18 7.95
C TYR A 61 24.78 -7.27 7.59
N LYS A 62 25.59 -7.67 8.57
CA LYS A 62 26.99 -8.04 8.42
C LYS A 62 27.16 -9.50 8.84
N ILE A 63 27.82 -10.29 8.01
CA ILE A 63 28.16 -11.68 8.33
C ILE A 63 29.50 -11.69 9.08
N GLY A 64 29.51 -12.40 10.20
CA GLY A 64 30.70 -12.71 10.97
C GLY A 64 31.38 -13.97 10.43
N GLU A 65 32.70 -13.92 10.30
CA GLU A 65 33.53 -15.04 9.88
C GLU A 65 34.41 -15.52 11.04
N VAL A 66 34.41 -16.83 11.27
CA VAL A 66 35.29 -17.45 12.27
C VAL A 66 36.73 -17.36 11.80
N GLN A 67 37.59 -16.78 12.64
CA GLN A 67 39.01 -16.61 12.40
C GLN A 67 39.79 -17.84 12.85
N SER A 68 41.06 -17.94 12.43
CA SER A 68 41.93 -19.07 12.77
C SER A 68 42.22 -19.20 14.28
N ASP A 69 42.08 -18.12 15.04
CA ASP A 69 42.20 -18.08 16.50
C ASP A 69 40.88 -18.38 17.24
N GLY A 70 39.81 -18.67 16.50
CA GLY A 70 38.48 -18.95 17.04
C GLY A 70 37.63 -17.72 17.35
N SER A 71 38.14 -16.50 17.16
CA SER A 71 37.36 -15.26 17.25
C SER A 71 36.42 -15.11 16.05
N VAL A 72 35.42 -14.22 16.15
CA VAL A 72 34.57 -13.84 15.01
C VAL A 72 34.90 -12.42 14.59
N ALA A 73 35.32 -12.25 13.34
CA ALA A 73 35.50 -10.92 12.75
C ALA A 73 34.33 -10.60 11.82
N PHE A 74 33.88 -9.36 11.83
CA PHE A 74 32.87 -8.86 10.89
C PHE A 74 33.58 -8.03 9.84
N GLY A 75 33.44 -8.44 8.56
CA GLY A 75 34.00 -7.69 7.44
C GLY A 75 33.44 -6.26 7.35
N GLY A 76 34.07 -5.42 6.52
CA GLY A 76 33.68 -4.02 6.33
C GLY A 76 32.43 -3.80 5.46
N SER A 77 32.01 -4.80 4.68
CA SER A 77 30.87 -4.69 3.75
C SER A 77 29.54 -5.04 4.42
N THR A 78 28.60 -4.10 4.36
CA THR A 78 27.21 -4.31 4.78
C THR A 78 26.40 -4.88 3.62
N ILE A 79 25.65 -5.95 3.88
CA ILE A 79 24.72 -6.53 2.91
C ILE A 79 23.35 -5.86 3.11
N GLU A 80 22.76 -5.38 2.03
CA GLU A 80 21.48 -4.69 2.03
C GLU A 80 20.55 -5.31 0.98
N PRO A 81 19.50 -6.04 1.38
CA PRO A 81 18.57 -6.64 0.44
C PRO A 81 17.65 -5.56 -0.16
N LYS A 82 18.04 -5.05 -1.33
CA LYS A 82 17.29 -4.00 -2.05
C LYS A 82 16.10 -4.52 -2.85
N THR A 83 16.05 -5.83 -3.11
CA THR A 83 14.96 -6.46 -3.87
C THR A 83 14.46 -7.69 -3.13
N LEU A 84 13.15 -7.72 -2.88
CA LEU A 84 12.41 -8.89 -2.40
C LEU A 84 11.50 -9.37 -3.53
N VAL A 85 11.52 -10.67 -3.82
CA VAL A 85 10.69 -11.26 -4.88
C VAL A 85 9.81 -12.33 -4.26
N PHE A 86 8.51 -12.18 -4.39
CA PHE A 86 7.54 -13.23 -4.10
C PHE A 86 7.25 -13.98 -5.39
N THR A 87 7.57 -15.27 -5.42
CA THR A 87 7.26 -16.17 -6.54
C THR A 87 5.98 -16.97 -6.32
N ASP A 88 5.52 -17.03 -5.07
CA ASP A 88 4.32 -17.74 -4.64
C ASP A 88 3.66 -16.97 -3.49
N SER A 89 2.44 -17.38 -3.12
CA SER A 89 1.76 -16.85 -1.93
C SER A 89 2.62 -17.06 -0.67
N PHE A 90 2.65 -16.03 0.18
CA PHE A 90 3.46 -15.99 1.38
C PHE A 90 2.60 -15.77 2.61
N THR A 91 2.81 -16.57 3.65
CA THR A 91 2.08 -16.45 4.92
C THR A 91 3.06 -16.52 6.08
N ALA A 92 3.00 -15.53 6.96
CA ALA A 92 3.80 -15.45 8.18
C ALA A 92 3.02 -14.71 9.27
N HIS A 93 3.52 -14.72 10.51
CA HIS A 93 2.89 -13.98 11.59
C HIS A 93 3.16 -12.48 11.39
N ASN A 94 4.39 -12.02 11.63
CA ASN A 94 4.78 -10.64 11.36
C ASN A 94 5.85 -10.60 10.27
N MET A 95 5.82 -9.56 9.44
CA MET A 95 6.94 -9.20 8.56
C MET A 95 7.45 -7.80 8.93
N ARG A 96 8.73 -7.72 9.28
CA ARG A 96 9.41 -6.46 9.52
C ARG A 96 10.58 -6.29 8.58
N VAL A 97 10.56 -5.21 7.83
CA VAL A 97 11.65 -4.81 6.94
C VAL A 97 12.31 -3.55 7.47
N ARG A 98 13.65 -3.53 7.50
CA ARG A 98 14.44 -2.35 7.85
C ARG A 98 15.64 -2.21 6.92
N ILE A 99 15.62 -1.21 6.05
CA ILE A 99 16.61 -0.97 4.98
C ILE A 99 16.84 0.53 4.91
N ASN A 100 18.09 1.03 4.75
CA ASN A 100 18.41 2.46 4.89
C ASN A 100 18.65 3.13 3.53
N ASP A 101 17.80 2.82 2.57
CA ASP A 101 17.86 3.33 1.21
C ASP A 101 16.48 3.09 0.55
N SER A 102 16.46 2.31 -0.53
CA SER A 102 15.30 1.98 -1.31
C SER A 102 15.09 0.48 -1.35
N MET A 103 13.84 0.08 -1.49
CA MET A 103 13.44 -1.32 -1.59
C MET A 103 12.45 -1.52 -2.74
N GLN A 104 12.71 -2.54 -3.55
CA GLN A 104 11.77 -3.08 -4.50
C GLN A 104 11.17 -4.37 -3.96
N VAL A 105 9.85 -4.49 -3.98
CA VAL A 105 9.09 -5.70 -3.69
C VAL A 105 8.40 -6.11 -4.98
N ASN A 106 8.77 -7.24 -5.56
CA ASN A 106 8.26 -7.71 -6.84
C ASN A 106 7.41 -8.95 -6.64
N PHE A 107 6.26 -8.99 -7.31
CA PHE A 107 5.39 -10.16 -7.39
C PHE A 107 5.55 -10.80 -8.78
N ALA A 108 6.29 -11.91 -8.82
CA ALA A 108 6.71 -12.59 -10.04
C ALA A 108 5.58 -13.40 -10.70
N ASP A 109 5.90 -14.09 -11.80
CA ASP A 109 4.92 -14.82 -12.60
C ASP A 109 4.27 -15.97 -11.81
N ALA A 110 2.98 -15.80 -11.52
CA ALA A 110 2.10 -16.74 -10.84
C ALA A 110 0.66 -16.34 -11.16
N GLU A 111 -0.28 -17.29 -11.15
CA GLU A 111 -1.71 -16.96 -11.34
C GLU A 111 -2.20 -15.96 -10.29
N GLU A 112 -1.81 -16.18 -9.03
CA GLU A 112 -2.18 -15.34 -7.90
C GLU A 112 -1.14 -15.44 -6.78
N ILE A 113 -0.79 -14.29 -6.20
CA ILE A 113 0.07 -14.19 -5.02
C ILE A 113 -0.69 -13.49 -3.90
N ASN A 114 -0.89 -14.19 -2.80
CA ASN A 114 -1.45 -13.66 -1.57
C ASN A 114 -0.33 -13.46 -0.53
N LEU A 115 -0.19 -12.24 -0.02
CA LEU A 115 0.64 -11.94 1.14
C LEU A 115 -0.25 -11.86 2.39
N ASN A 116 -0.20 -12.87 3.25
CA ASN A 116 -1.02 -12.94 4.45
C ASN A 116 -0.17 -12.75 5.70
N LEU A 117 -0.41 -11.66 6.44
CA LEU A 117 0.38 -11.26 7.60
C LEU A 117 -0.54 -10.77 8.72
N ALA A 118 -0.15 -10.96 9.98
CA ALA A 118 -0.75 -10.26 11.11
C ALA A 118 -0.25 -8.81 11.22
N SER A 119 1.01 -8.55 10.85
CA SER A 119 1.52 -7.19 10.68
C SER A 119 2.60 -7.09 9.61
N LEU A 120 2.63 -5.94 8.94
CA LEU A 120 3.68 -5.56 7.99
C LEU A 120 4.28 -4.23 8.43
N THR A 121 5.57 -4.23 8.73
CA THR A 121 6.30 -3.00 9.10
C THR A 121 7.44 -2.78 8.12
N LEU A 122 7.34 -1.73 7.30
CA LEU A 122 8.40 -1.22 6.46
C LEU A 122 9.02 -0.04 7.20
N SER A 123 10.25 -0.17 7.68
CA SER A 123 10.84 0.81 8.60
C SER A 123 12.19 1.33 8.19
N GLN A 124 12.39 2.63 8.40
CA GLN A 124 13.61 3.36 8.07
C GLN A 124 14.00 3.30 6.58
N ILE A 125 13.05 3.05 5.68
CA ILE A 125 13.26 2.96 4.22
C ILE A 125 12.81 4.27 3.56
N ALA A 126 13.66 4.92 2.78
CA ALA A 126 13.32 6.17 2.11
C ALA A 126 12.27 5.94 1.01
N HIS A 127 12.49 4.93 0.17
CA HIS A 127 11.64 4.67 -1.00
C HIS A 127 11.26 3.19 -1.08
N VAL A 128 9.97 2.88 -1.07
CA VAL A 128 9.47 1.51 -1.27
C VAL A 128 8.62 1.45 -2.53
N TYR A 129 8.90 0.48 -3.38
CA TYR A 129 8.14 0.20 -4.59
C TYR A 129 7.64 -1.24 -4.55
N MET A 130 6.33 -1.43 -4.41
CA MET A 130 5.69 -2.76 -4.41
C MET A 130 5.05 -3.00 -5.78
N ALA A 131 5.76 -3.65 -6.70
CA ALA A 131 5.34 -3.82 -8.09
C ALA A 131 4.74 -5.21 -8.35
N LYS A 132 3.50 -5.25 -8.85
CA LYS A 132 3.00 -6.41 -9.58
C LYS A 132 3.65 -6.43 -10.96
N THR A 133 4.66 -7.28 -11.15
CA THR A 133 5.42 -7.30 -12.40
C THR A 133 4.75 -8.18 -13.44
N THR A 134 4.53 -9.45 -13.09
CA THR A 134 4.03 -10.47 -14.02
C THR A 134 2.96 -11.37 -13.41
N ALA A 135 2.74 -11.30 -12.09
CA ALA A 135 1.65 -12.03 -11.45
C ALA A 135 0.29 -11.69 -12.09
N GLY A 136 -0.58 -12.68 -12.24
CA GLY A 136 -1.96 -12.49 -12.70
C GLY A 136 -2.78 -11.68 -11.69
N ARG A 137 -2.68 -12.03 -10.39
CA ARG A 137 -3.28 -11.31 -9.27
C ARG A 137 -2.34 -11.15 -8.08
N VAL A 138 -2.45 -10.05 -7.36
CA VAL A 138 -1.74 -9.80 -6.09
C VAL A 138 -2.70 -9.25 -5.04
N ASN A 139 -2.78 -9.93 -3.90
CA ASN A 139 -3.53 -9.46 -2.74
C ASN A 139 -2.61 -9.33 -1.53
N ILE A 140 -2.65 -8.17 -0.86
CA ILE A 140 -1.89 -7.91 0.36
C ILE A 140 -2.88 -7.85 1.52
N ASN A 141 -2.86 -8.86 2.38
CA ASN A 141 -3.80 -9.06 3.48
C ASN A 141 -3.07 -8.93 4.82
N VAL A 142 -3.27 -7.81 5.51
CA VAL A 142 -2.66 -7.56 6.82
C VAL A 142 -3.76 -7.52 7.89
N SER A 143 -3.88 -8.53 8.75
CA SER A 143 -4.96 -8.58 9.76
C SER A 143 -4.73 -7.66 10.96
N GLY A 144 -3.94 -6.61 10.79
CA GLY A 144 -3.44 -5.75 11.85
C GLY A 144 -2.79 -4.51 11.25
N ASN A 145 -1.62 -4.13 11.75
CA ASN A 145 -0.96 -2.90 11.32
C ASN A 145 -0.12 -3.11 10.04
N PHE A 146 -0.44 -2.34 9.00
CA PHE A 146 0.49 -2.02 7.91
C PHE A 146 1.13 -0.67 8.24
N THR A 147 2.41 -0.68 8.61
CA THR A 147 3.18 0.52 8.94
C THR A 147 4.27 0.80 7.92
N PHE A 148 4.33 2.03 7.41
CA PHE A 148 5.46 2.56 6.66
C PHE A 148 6.13 3.69 7.45
N THR A 149 7.42 3.53 7.72
CA THR A 149 8.26 4.56 8.31
C THR A 149 9.55 4.70 7.51
N CYS A 150 9.91 5.93 7.13
CA CYS A 150 11.23 6.23 6.55
C CYS A 150 12.19 6.73 7.60
N THR A 151 13.34 7.34 7.24
CA THR A 151 14.23 8.01 8.22
C THR A 151 13.86 9.49 8.38
N GLY A 152 14.23 10.11 9.51
CA GLY A 152 13.86 11.50 9.79
C GLY A 152 14.59 12.49 8.88
N ASN A 153 13.98 13.64 8.62
CA ASN A 153 14.51 14.70 7.75
C ASN A 153 14.78 14.26 6.29
N GLN A 154 13.95 13.38 5.73
CA GLN A 154 14.06 12.93 4.33
C GLN A 154 12.73 13.07 3.57
N VAL A 155 12.84 13.00 2.25
CA VAL A 155 11.73 12.81 1.30
C VAL A 155 11.49 11.31 1.17
N CYS A 156 10.25 10.88 1.37
CA CYS A 156 9.92 9.47 1.47
C CYS A 156 8.73 9.12 0.58
N ASN A 157 8.76 7.94 -0.05
CA ASN A 157 7.60 7.42 -0.73
C ASN A 157 7.36 5.93 -0.52
N LEU A 158 6.08 5.57 -0.53
CA LEU A 158 5.60 4.20 -0.67
C LEU A 158 4.69 4.14 -1.89
N ASP A 159 5.09 3.34 -2.88
CA ASP A 159 4.29 3.06 -4.06
C ASP A 159 3.75 1.63 -3.96
N MET A 160 2.43 1.50 -3.87
CA MET A 160 1.71 0.24 -3.78
C MET A 160 1.10 -0.08 -5.14
N GLY A 161 1.81 -0.84 -5.96
CA GLY A 161 1.55 -1.04 -7.37
C GLY A 161 2.26 -0.02 -8.25
N SER A 162 1.91 0.00 -9.53
CA SER A 162 2.39 0.95 -10.52
C SER A 162 1.35 1.18 -11.61
N TYR A 163 1.60 2.14 -12.50
CA TYR A 163 0.74 2.45 -13.65
C TYR A 163 0.34 1.20 -14.46
N ASP A 164 1.31 0.36 -14.81
CA ASP A 164 1.09 -0.85 -15.61
C ASP A 164 0.87 -2.11 -14.74
N GLY A 165 0.87 -1.97 -13.42
CA GLY A 165 0.96 -3.07 -12.45
C GLY A 165 0.14 -2.82 -11.20
N PHE A 166 -1.16 -2.61 -11.37
CA PHE A 166 -2.10 -2.42 -10.27
C PHE A 166 -2.18 -3.66 -9.36
N ILE A 167 -2.08 -3.45 -8.05
CA ILE A 167 -2.37 -4.48 -7.05
C ILE A 167 -3.88 -4.75 -7.04
N ASP A 168 -4.29 -6.00 -6.95
CA ASP A 168 -5.71 -6.35 -7.02
C ASP A 168 -6.44 -5.96 -5.74
N SER A 169 -5.84 -6.23 -4.59
CA SER A 169 -6.37 -5.75 -3.31
C SER A 169 -5.31 -5.51 -2.25
N VAL A 170 -5.59 -4.55 -1.38
CA VAL A 170 -4.81 -4.28 -0.17
C VAL A 170 -5.78 -4.12 1.00
N SER A 171 -5.62 -4.91 2.05
CA SER A 171 -6.41 -4.82 3.27
C SER A 171 -5.55 -4.69 4.52
N ALA A 172 -6.02 -3.89 5.48
CA ALA A 172 -5.37 -3.70 6.78
C ALA A 172 -6.37 -3.26 7.87
N ASP A 173 -6.18 -3.68 9.13
CA ASP A 173 -6.93 -3.05 10.23
C ASP A 173 -6.49 -1.57 10.40
N ALA A 174 -5.20 -1.31 10.24
CA ALA A 174 -4.67 0.04 10.28
C ALA A 174 -3.53 0.24 9.29
N PHE A 175 -3.70 1.24 8.42
CA PHE A 175 -2.62 1.78 7.61
C PHE A 175 -2.00 3.00 8.31
N ASN A 176 -0.72 2.90 8.65
CA ASN A 176 0.02 3.88 9.43
C ASN A 176 1.25 4.36 8.67
N MET A 177 1.38 5.67 8.50
CA MET A 177 2.60 6.27 7.95
C MET A 177 3.42 7.00 9.03
N ARG A 178 4.68 7.34 8.70
CA ARG A 178 5.57 8.10 9.59
C ARG A 178 4.98 9.47 9.91
N GLU A 179 5.18 9.90 11.14
CA GLU A 179 4.95 11.30 11.54
C GLU A 179 6.33 11.87 11.84
N ASP A 180 6.72 12.99 11.22
CA ASP A 180 8.03 13.67 11.30
C ASP A 180 8.93 13.64 10.03
N ALA A 181 8.35 13.47 8.83
CA ALA A 181 9.09 13.50 7.56
C ALA A 181 9.10 14.90 6.90
N LEU A 182 10.09 15.21 6.03
CA LEU A 182 10.05 16.46 5.25
C LEU A 182 8.95 16.42 4.20
N ASP A 183 8.86 15.30 3.49
CA ASP A 183 7.85 15.02 2.49
C ASP A 183 7.55 13.53 2.54
N LEU A 184 6.28 13.18 2.64
CA LEU A 184 5.81 11.81 2.71
C LEU A 184 4.70 11.60 1.70
N THR A 185 5.00 10.86 0.64
CA THR A 185 4.04 10.52 -0.40
C THR A 185 3.68 9.04 -0.33
N VAL A 186 2.39 8.72 -0.36
CA VAL A 186 1.90 7.36 -0.55
C VAL A 186 1.11 7.31 -1.84
N ASN A 187 1.58 6.54 -2.81
CA ASN A 187 0.89 6.28 -4.06
C ASN A 187 0.24 4.91 -4.00
N ILE A 188 -1.08 4.87 -4.20
CA ILE A 188 -1.83 3.63 -4.26
C ILE A 188 -2.29 3.41 -5.69
N TYR A 189 -1.76 2.37 -6.32
CA TYR A 189 -2.19 1.79 -7.59
C TYR A 189 -2.82 0.43 -7.28
N ALA A 190 -4.00 0.45 -6.68
CA ALA A 190 -4.75 -0.75 -6.33
C ALA A 190 -6.18 -0.66 -6.86
N TYR A 191 -6.73 -1.80 -7.31
CA TYR A 191 -8.13 -1.89 -7.73
C TYR A 191 -9.09 -1.87 -6.53
N LYS A 192 -8.61 -2.22 -5.34
CA LYS A 192 -9.37 -2.11 -4.10
C LYS A 192 -8.47 -1.93 -2.89
N THR A 193 -8.83 -1.02 -2.00
CA THR A 193 -8.26 -0.96 -0.64
C THR A 193 -9.35 -1.06 0.40
N ASP A 194 -9.06 -1.78 1.48
CA ASP A 194 -9.95 -1.90 2.63
C ASP A 194 -9.18 -1.75 3.94
N PHE A 195 -9.19 -0.52 4.45
CA PHE A 195 -8.58 -0.18 5.72
C PHE A 195 -9.65 0.14 6.76
N ALA A 196 -9.59 -0.49 7.94
CA ALA A 196 -10.48 -0.11 9.04
C ALA A 196 -10.08 1.24 9.66
N SER A 197 -8.80 1.62 9.53
CA SER A 197 -8.32 2.95 9.89
C SER A 197 -7.12 3.38 9.05
N THR A 198 -7.01 4.68 8.81
CA THR A 198 -5.92 5.26 8.00
C THR A 198 -5.38 6.51 8.67
N ARG A 199 -4.06 6.60 8.83
CA ARG A 199 -3.40 7.79 9.37
C ARG A 199 -2.46 8.41 8.35
N ILE A 200 -2.73 9.66 7.98
CA ILE A 200 -2.07 10.48 6.97
C ILE A 200 -1.63 11.81 7.61
N THR A 201 -1.05 11.72 8.80
CA THR A 201 -0.63 12.89 9.58
C THR A 201 0.88 13.02 9.63
N ASN A 202 1.37 14.24 9.54
CA ASN A 202 2.76 14.60 9.76
C ASN A 202 2.84 15.68 10.85
N THR A 203 3.75 15.44 11.79
CA THR A 203 3.94 16.28 12.98
C THR A 203 5.14 17.22 12.84
N LEU A 204 5.95 17.10 11.79
CA LEU A 204 7.04 18.03 11.50
C LEU A 204 6.47 19.37 10.99
N GLU A 205 6.94 20.48 11.59
CA GLU A 205 6.58 21.82 11.12
C GLU A 205 7.03 22.02 9.66
N GLY A 206 6.09 22.35 8.78
CA GLY A 206 6.33 22.49 7.33
C GLY A 206 6.52 21.16 6.60
N GLY A 207 6.42 20.02 7.29
CA GLY A 207 6.40 18.70 6.68
C GLY A 207 5.16 18.51 5.82
N LYS A 208 5.32 17.85 4.68
CA LYS A 208 4.23 17.61 3.72
C LYS A 208 3.76 16.16 3.78
N THR A 209 2.47 15.95 3.57
CA THR A 209 1.90 14.63 3.29
C THR A 209 1.15 14.66 1.96
N SER A 210 1.23 13.56 1.23
CA SER A 210 0.40 13.35 0.05
C SER A 210 -0.05 11.90 0.02
N LEU A 211 -1.37 11.70 -0.01
CA LEU A 211 -1.97 10.42 -0.37
C LEU A 211 -2.53 10.57 -1.77
N VAL A 212 -2.04 9.74 -2.70
CA VAL A 212 -2.49 9.71 -4.09
C VAL A 212 -3.16 8.37 -4.36
N LEU A 213 -4.44 8.42 -4.70
CA LEU A 213 -5.27 7.28 -5.05
C LEU A 213 -5.41 7.24 -6.57
N ASN A 214 -4.69 6.34 -7.23
CA ASN A 214 -4.70 6.22 -8.69
C ASN A 214 -5.78 5.24 -9.10
N VAL A 215 -6.85 5.72 -9.72
CA VAL A 215 -8.01 4.92 -10.14
C VAL A 215 -7.68 4.22 -11.46
N GLY A 216 -7.51 2.89 -11.42
CA GLY A 216 -7.26 2.08 -12.62
C GLY A 216 -8.51 1.48 -13.25
N LYS A 217 -9.60 1.40 -12.49
CA LYS A 217 -10.86 0.76 -12.89
C LYS A 217 -12.01 1.36 -12.10
N LEU A 218 -13.17 1.51 -12.75
CA LEU A 218 -14.41 1.93 -12.13
C LEU A 218 -15.43 0.79 -12.16
N ASP A 219 -15.83 0.31 -10.98
CA ASP A 219 -16.86 -0.72 -10.82
C ASP A 219 -18.16 -0.12 -10.27
N PRO A 220 -19.35 -0.46 -10.81
CA PRO A 220 -20.62 0.05 -10.30
C PRO A 220 -20.92 -0.38 -8.85
N LEU A 221 -21.13 0.63 -8.00
CA LEU A 221 -21.84 0.71 -6.69
C LEU A 221 -21.85 -0.41 -5.61
N GLU A 222 -21.13 -1.52 -5.70
CA GLU A 222 -21.14 -2.51 -4.59
C GLU A 222 -20.33 -2.05 -3.35
N SER A 223 -19.18 -1.42 -3.55
CA SER A 223 -18.34 -0.85 -2.47
C SER A 223 -17.47 0.29 -3.01
N ALA A 224 -16.97 1.15 -2.13
CA ALA A 224 -15.93 2.10 -2.54
C ALA A 224 -14.67 1.36 -3.00
N ILE A 225 -13.96 1.93 -3.98
CA ILE A 225 -12.65 1.44 -4.43
C ILE A 225 -11.65 1.56 -3.29
N TYR A 226 -11.63 2.72 -2.63
CA TYR A 226 -10.78 2.99 -1.48
C TYR A 226 -11.62 3.17 -0.21
N SER A 227 -11.71 2.13 0.61
CA SER A 227 -12.19 2.25 1.98
C SER A 227 -11.01 2.60 2.89
N LEU A 228 -11.05 3.80 3.48
CA LEU A 228 -10.01 4.29 4.38
C LEU A 228 -10.41 4.18 5.86
N GLY A 229 -11.65 3.74 6.13
CA GLY A 229 -12.21 3.57 7.46
C GLY A 229 -12.16 4.86 8.27
N THR A 230 -11.80 4.75 9.55
CA THR A 230 -11.56 5.93 10.39
C THR A 230 -10.25 6.59 9.96
N ALA A 231 -10.36 7.70 9.23
CA ALA A 231 -9.23 8.39 8.62
C ALA A 231 -8.82 9.62 9.42
N ARG A 232 -7.51 9.88 9.50
CA ARG A 232 -6.95 11.10 10.08
C ARG A 232 -5.96 11.73 9.12
N LYS A 233 -6.10 13.02 8.84
CA LYS A 233 -5.13 13.81 8.04
C LYS A 233 -4.84 15.16 8.70
N ASN A 234 -3.76 15.82 8.30
CA ASN A 234 -3.53 17.21 8.70
C ASN A 234 -4.65 18.11 8.16
N ALA A 235 -5.07 19.09 8.96
CA ALA A 235 -6.07 20.05 8.52
C ALA A 235 -5.52 20.89 7.36
N GLY A 236 -6.28 20.95 6.26
CA GLY A 236 -5.89 21.67 5.04
C GLY A 236 -5.19 20.83 3.97
N ASP A 237 -4.68 19.64 4.31
CA ASP A 237 -4.14 18.71 3.32
C ASP A 237 -5.28 18.09 2.50
N ALA A 238 -5.06 17.86 1.21
CA ALA A 238 -6.01 17.21 0.32
C ALA A 238 -5.52 15.81 -0.10
N ILE A 239 -6.45 14.87 -0.24
CA ILE A 239 -6.19 13.57 -0.84
C ILE A 239 -6.32 13.72 -2.35
N THR A 240 -5.29 13.34 -3.10
CA THR A 240 -5.38 13.31 -4.56
C THR A 240 -6.10 12.06 -5.02
N VAL A 241 -7.13 12.23 -5.85
CA VAL A 241 -7.80 11.13 -6.55
C VAL A 241 -7.56 11.31 -8.03
N ASP A 242 -6.76 10.43 -8.60
CA ASP A 242 -6.27 10.54 -9.97
C ASP A 242 -6.98 9.53 -10.88
N PHE A 243 -7.77 10.03 -11.83
CA PHE A 243 -8.50 9.21 -12.80
C PHE A 243 -7.73 9.02 -14.10
N GLY A 244 -6.50 9.56 -14.23
CA GLY A 244 -5.73 9.54 -15.48
C GLY A 244 -5.43 8.14 -16.04
N MET A 245 -5.64 7.09 -15.23
CA MET A 245 -5.42 5.69 -15.61
C MET A 245 -6.72 4.94 -15.95
N VAL A 246 -7.87 5.59 -15.83
CA VAL A 246 -9.16 5.01 -16.25
C VAL A 246 -9.23 4.98 -17.77
N ASP A 247 -9.66 3.84 -18.33
CA ASP A 247 -10.02 3.76 -19.74
C ASP A 247 -11.40 4.41 -19.98
N PRO A 248 -11.47 5.57 -20.64
CA PRO A 248 -12.74 6.26 -20.89
C PRO A 248 -13.63 5.48 -21.87
N GLY A 249 -13.06 4.65 -22.75
CA GLY A 249 -13.81 3.90 -23.77
C GLY A 249 -14.64 2.75 -23.20
N SER A 250 -14.31 2.27 -22.00
CA SER A 250 -15.06 1.23 -21.28
C SER A 250 -15.95 1.79 -20.16
N LEU A 251 -16.01 3.11 -19.99
CA LEU A 251 -16.80 3.75 -18.95
C LEU A 251 -18.29 3.76 -19.30
N SER A 252 -19.12 3.21 -18.43
CA SER A 252 -20.57 3.26 -18.55
C SER A 252 -21.18 4.45 -17.80
N ALA A 253 -22.36 4.89 -18.22
CA ALA A 253 -23.15 5.82 -17.40
C ALA A 253 -23.56 5.15 -16.09
N GLY A 254 -23.53 5.90 -15.00
CA GLY A 254 -23.85 5.40 -13.66
C GLY A 254 -23.13 6.16 -12.57
N GLU A 255 -23.35 5.70 -11.34
CA GLU A 255 -22.68 6.21 -10.15
C GLU A 255 -21.59 5.23 -9.72
N TYR A 256 -20.48 5.76 -9.21
CA TYR A 256 -19.30 5.02 -8.79
C TYR A 256 -18.84 5.53 -7.44
N LYS A 257 -18.72 4.65 -6.45
CA LYS A 257 -18.15 4.99 -5.13
C LYS A 257 -16.64 4.88 -5.22
N ILE A 258 -15.95 5.99 -5.03
CA ILE A 258 -14.50 6.06 -5.20
C ILE A 258 -13.80 5.92 -3.84
N VAL A 259 -14.14 6.80 -2.90
CA VAL A 259 -13.54 6.81 -1.56
C VAL A 259 -14.64 6.71 -0.52
N SER A 260 -14.43 5.91 0.53
CA SER A 260 -15.29 5.83 1.72
C SER A 260 -14.46 6.11 2.97
N ILE A 261 -14.99 6.95 3.86
CA ILE A 261 -14.37 7.38 5.12
C ILE A 261 -15.43 7.38 6.22
N ASP A 262 -15.12 6.85 7.39
CA ASP A 262 -16.05 6.79 8.51
C ASP A 262 -16.37 8.18 9.08
N GLU A 263 -17.58 8.33 9.64
CA GLU A 263 -18.07 9.57 10.25
C GLU A 263 -17.16 10.13 11.36
N TRP A 264 -16.31 9.30 11.97
CA TRP A 264 -15.39 9.65 13.06
C TRP A 264 -14.04 10.22 12.61
N SER A 265 -13.93 10.66 11.35
CA SER A 265 -12.64 11.04 10.75
C SER A 265 -12.20 12.47 11.06
N GLU A 266 -10.91 12.64 11.35
CA GLU A 266 -10.32 13.90 11.82
C GLU A 266 -9.53 14.61 10.71
N GLY A 267 -9.61 15.95 10.68
CA GLY A 267 -8.89 16.79 9.70
C GLY A 267 -9.63 17.02 8.38
N PHE A 268 -10.83 16.45 8.22
CA PHE A 268 -11.73 16.67 7.07
C PHE A 268 -12.67 17.86 7.30
N ALA A 269 -12.96 18.61 6.25
CA ALA A 269 -13.93 19.69 6.23
C ALA A 269 -15.37 19.16 6.17
N LYS A 270 -16.32 19.88 6.78
CA LYS A 270 -17.74 19.48 6.77
C LYS A 270 -18.37 19.48 5.37
N SER A 271 -17.88 20.31 4.45
CA SER A 271 -18.33 20.34 3.05
C SER A 271 -17.56 19.38 2.13
N GLY A 272 -16.53 18.70 2.64
CA GLY A 272 -15.86 17.48 2.17
C GLY A 272 -15.24 17.41 0.77
N LEU A 273 -15.78 18.05 -0.27
CA LEU A 273 -15.14 18.02 -1.60
C LEU A 273 -13.79 18.76 -1.63
N SER A 274 -13.61 19.78 -0.78
CA SER A 274 -12.35 20.51 -0.65
C SER A 274 -11.22 19.67 -0.06
N ASP A 275 -11.52 18.53 0.55
CA ASP A 275 -10.51 17.58 1.05
C ASP A 275 -9.95 16.69 -0.05
N PHE A 276 -10.43 16.82 -1.29
CA PHE A 276 -10.00 16.03 -2.43
C PHE A 276 -9.48 16.93 -3.56
N ASP A 277 -8.29 16.60 -4.06
CA ASP A 277 -7.79 17.10 -5.34
C ASP A 277 -8.17 16.08 -6.42
N LEU A 278 -9.16 16.42 -7.25
CA LEU A 278 -9.76 15.50 -8.23
C LEU A 278 -9.16 15.73 -9.61
N ARG A 279 -8.34 14.79 -10.09
CA ARG A 279 -7.71 14.87 -11.42
C ARG A 279 -8.53 14.06 -12.41
N ALA A 280 -9.51 14.72 -13.01
CA ALA A 280 -10.52 14.12 -13.87
C ALA A 280 -10.43 14.59 -15.34
N ASP A 281 -9.34 15.25 -15.73
CA ASP A 281 -9.16 15.85 -17.06
C ASP A 281 -9.38 14.86 -18.22
N ILE A 282 -9.13 13.56 -17.97
CA ILE A 282 -9.36 12.48 -18.94
C ILE A 282 -10.83 12.37 -19.35
N PHE A 283 -11.78 12.68 -18.47
CA PHE A 283 -13.21 12.64 -18.79
C PHE A 283 -13.59 13.82 -19.68
N ASP A 284 -13.14 15.03 -19.34
CA ASP A 284 -13.38 16.24 -20.14
C ASP A 284 -12.77 16.11 -21.54
N ALA A 285 -11.54 15.60 -21.63
CA ALA A 285 -10.85 15.36 -22.90
C ALA A 285 -11.59 14.38 -23.81
N ASN A 286 -12.41 13.49 -23.25
CA ASN A 286 -13.22 12.50 -23.97
C ASN A 286 -14.71 12.90 -24.06
N GLY A 287 -15.09 14.11 -23.64
CA GLY A 287 -16.47 14.59 -23.72
C GLY A 287 -17.45 13.87 -22.79
N ILE A 288 -16.94 13.26 -21.71
CA ILE A 288 -17.72 12.52 -20.74
C ILE A 288 -18.28 13.50 -19.70
N GLU A 289 -19.60 13.70 -19.74
CA GLU A 289 -20.29 14.51 -18.74
C GLU A 289 -20.31 13.79 -17.39
N HIS A 290 -19.74 14.44 -16.38
CA HIS A 290 -19.57 13.84 -15.07
C HIS A 290 -19.72 14.87 -13.94
N SER A 291 -19.94 14.38 -12.73
CA SER A 291 -19.95 15.21 -11.52
C SER A 291 -19.46 14.44 -10.31
N PHE A 292 -18.92 15.17 -9.34
CA PHE A 292 -18.47 14.63 -8.08
C PHE A 292 -19.34 15.13 -6.94
N ALA A 293 -19.65 14.24 -6.00
CA ALA A 293 -20.37 14.57 -4.79
C ALA A 293 -19.70 13.94 -3.57
N TRP A 294 -19.75 14.68 -2.46
CA TRP A 294 -19.40 14.18 -1.14
C TRP A 294 -20.65 14.19 -0.27
N ASP A 295 -21.05 13.03 0.25
CA ASP A 295 -22.27 12.88 1.06
C ASP A 295 -22.03 12.99 2.58
N GLY A 296 -20.78 13.18 3.01
CA GLY A 296 -20.36 13.11 4.41
C GLY A 296 -19.46 11.91 4.72
N GLN A 297 -19.53 10.86 3.90
CA GLN A 297 -18.81 9.59 4.07
C GLN A 297 -18.21 9.07 2.77
N ASN A 298 -18.85 9.29 1.62
CA ASN A 298 -18.45 8.77 0.33
C ASN A 298 -18.17 9.89 -0.68
N LEU A 299 -17.07 9.75 -1.39
CA LEU A 299 -16.81 10.46 -2.64
C LEU A 299 -17.39 9.62 -3.78
N THR A 300 -18.38 10.18 -4.47
CA THR A 300 -19.05 9.53 -5.59
C THR A 300 -18.78 10.27 -6.88
N LEU A 301 -18.45 9.53 -7.94
CA LEU A 301 -18.42 9.98 -9.32
C LEU A 301 -19.73 9.58 -10.00
N THR A 302 -20.42 10.53 -10.61
CA THR A 302 -21.59 10.26 -11.46
C THR A 302 -21.23 10.54 -12.90
N VAL A 303 -21.41 9.55 -13.77
CA VAL A 303 -21.21 9.64 -15.22
C VAL A 303 -22.58 9.65 -15.91
N VAL A 304 -22.84 10.69 -16.69
CA VAL A 304 -24.12 10.90 -17.39
C VAL A 304 -24.06 10.23 -18.76
N PRO A 305 -25.17 9.61 -19.25
CA PRO A 305 -25.20 9.06 -20.59
C PRO A 305 -24.93 10.14 -21.65
N GLU A 306 -24.14 9.81 -22.67
CA GLU A 306 -23.91 10.73 -23.79
C GLU A 306 -25.23 11.17 -24.43
N PRO A 307 -25.35 12.42 -24.94
CA PRO A 307 -26.58 12.94 -25.55
C PRO A 307 -27.16 12.07 -26.67
N ALA A 308 -26.30 11.37 -27.43
CA ALA A 308 -26.72 10.45 -28.48
C ALA A 308 -27.45 9.21 -27.92
N ALA A 309 -27.05 8.71 -26.75
CA ALA A 309 -27.73 7.61 -26.07
C ALA A 309 -29.13 8.03 -25.60
N PHE A 310 -29.26 9.25 -25.06
CA PHE A 310 -30.57 9.83 -24.77
C PHE A 310 -31.43 9.95 -26.03
N ALA A 311 -30.88 10.51 -27.11
CA ALA A 311 -31.60 10.68 -28.38
C ALA A 311 -32.05 9.33 -28.98
N ALA A 312 -31.21 8.30 -28.91
CA ALA A 312 -31.54 6.95 -29.36
C ALA A 312 -32.67 6.32 -28.53
N ALA A 313 -32.65 6.48 -27.21
CA ALA A 313 -33.72 6.01 -26.33
C ALA A 313 -35.06 6.70 -26.64
N PHE A 314 -35.06 8.03 -26.83
CA PHE A 314 -36.24 8.78 -27.23
C PHE A 314 -36.70 8.42 -28.65
N GLY A 315 -35.78 8.22 -29.59
CA GLY A 315 -36.07 7.78 -30.95
C GLY A 315 -36.72 6.39 -30.99
N ALA A 316 -36.21 5.44 -30.21
CA ALA A 316 -36.78 4.11 -30.07
C ALA A 316 -38.19 4.15 -29.44
N LEU A 317 -38.38 4.96 -28.39
CA LEU A 317 -39.69 5.17 -27.77
C LEU A 317 -40.70 5.75 -28.77
N ALA A 318 -40.29 6.75 -29.56
CA ALA A 318 -41.11 7.34 -30.61
C ALA A 318 -41.53 6.30 -31.68
N LEU A 319 -40.61 5.42 -32.10
CA LEU A 319 -40.89 4.31 -33.00
C LEU A 319 -41.91 3.31 -32.43
N VAL A 320 -41.77 2.94 -31.16
CA VAL A 320 -42.72 2.04 -30.47
C VAL A 320 -44.10 2.66 -30.36
N LEU A 321 -44.18 3.95 -30.02
CA LEU A 321 -45.44 4.70 -29.96
C LEU A 321 -46.09 4.82 -31.34
N ALA A 322 -45.31 5.09 -32.38
CA ALA A 322 -45.79 5.13 -33.77
C ALA A 322 -46.32 3.76 -34.23
N ALA A 323 -45.61 2.66 -33.92
CA ALA A 323 -46.05 1.31 -34.23
C ALA A 323 -47.35 0.93 -33.50
N ARG A 324 -47.48 1.28 -32.21
CA ARG A 324 -48.73 1.11 -31.43
C ARG A 324 -49.90 1.91 -32.01
N ARG A 325 -49.66 3.13 -32.49
CA ARG A 325 -50.71 3.95 -33.13
C ARG A 325 -51.19 3.31 -34.43
N ARG A 326 -50.28 2.72 -35.22
CA ARG A 326 -50.62 2.03 -36.47
C ARG A 326 -51.44 0.77 -36.24
N MET A 327 -51.20 0.04 -35.14
CA MET A 327 -51.99 -1.15 -34.78
C MET A 327 -53.40 -0.85 -34.25
N LYS A 328 -53.69 0.38 -33.81
CA LYS A 328 -55.06 0.81 -33.41
C LYS A 328 -55.92 1.32 -34.57
N GLN A 329 -55.35 1.44 -35.77
CA GLN A 329 -56.04 1.91 -36.98
C GLN A 329 -56.41 0.77 -37.95
N PHE A 330 -56.26 -0.49 -37.52
CA PHE A 330 -56.77 -1.68 -38.18
C PHE A 330 -57.85 -2.33 -37.32
#